data_AF-G0U3V0-F1
#
_entry.id   AF-G0U3V0-F1
#
_cell.length_a   1.000
_cell.length_b   1.000
_cell.length_c   1.000
_cell.angle_alpha   90.00
_cell.angle_beta   90.00
_cell.angle_gamma   90.00
#
_symmetry.space_group_name_H-M   'P 1'
#
loop_
_entity.id
_entity.type
_entity.pdbx_description
1 polymer ?
#
loop_
_entity_poly.entity_id
_entity_poly.type
_entity_poly.pdbx_seq_one_letter_code
_entity_poly.pdbx_strand_id
1 'polypeptide(L)'
;MPLTTIEVHFPLQRIQGECYKEDELLLNCLGKINDTPGEDGLPLRQWVLRETHTALVRDPRCRNVLPRPRTVRDNPIRFHVFLDE
;
A
#
# COMPACT_ATOMS: atom_id res chain seq x y z
N MET A 1 0.75 13.86 -18.35
CA MET A 1 -0.46 13.49 -17.58
C MET A 1 -0.26 13.89 -16.12
N PRO A 2 -1.31 14.34 -15.42
CA PRO A 2 -1.20 14.68 -14.01
C PRO A 2 -0.85 13.43 -13.20
N LEU A 3 0.11 13.58 -12.30
CA LEU A 3 0.56 12.52 -11.41
C LEU A 3 -0.55 12.22 -10.41
N THR A 4 -1.09 11.01 -10.43
CA THR A 4 -2.24 10.64 -9.57
C THR A 4 -1.70 10.16 -8.23
N THR A 5 -1.90 10.96 -7.19
CA THR A 5 -1.62 10.55 -5.81
C THR A 5 -2.86 9.86 -5.24
N ILE A 6 -2.70 8.63 -4.77
CA ILE A 6 -3.72 7.85 -4.08
C ILE A 6 -3.37 7.87 -2.60
N GLU A 7 -4.19 8.57 -1.83
CA GLU A 7 -4.11 8.57 -0.38
C GLU A 7 -4.87 7.38 0.19
N VAL A 8 -4.21 6.61 1.05
CA VAL A 8 -4.75 5.39 1.65
C VAL A 8 -4.50 5.45 3.14
N HIS A 9 -5.48 5.03 3.92
CA HIS A 9 -5.42 5.02 5.37
C HIS A 9 -5.48 3.58 5.87
N PHE A 10 -4.47 3.15 6.62
CA PHE A 10 -4.42 1.83 7.22
C PHE A 10 -4.43 1.90 8.75
N PRO A 11 -5.22 1.06 9.43
CA PRO A 11 -5.09 0.86 10.85
C PRO A 11 -3.72 0.27 11.19
N LEU A 12 -2.94 0.99 11.99
CA LEU A 12 -1.57 0.65 12.38
C LEU A 12 -1.50 -0.75 13.00
N GLN A 13 -2.41 -1.05 13.93
CA GLN A 13 -2.45 -2.34 14.61
C GLN A 13 -2.67 -3.52 13.66
N ARG A 14 -3.43 -3.32 12.59
CA ARG A 14 -3.75 -4.37 11.61
C ARG A 14 -2.61 -4.62 10.64
N ILE A 15 -2.01 -3.55 10.12
CA ILE A 15 -0.88 -3.68 9.17
C ILE A 15 0.37 -4.24 9.86
N GLN A 16 0.50 -4.10 11.19
CA GLN A 16 1.56 -4.73 11.98
C GLN A 16 1.35 -6.24 12.19
N GLY A 17 0.10 -6.72 12.12
CA GLY A 17 -0.21 -8.13 12.36
C GLY A 17 0.36 -9.04 11.28
N GLU A 18 0.64 -10.31 11.62
CA GLU A 18 1.20 -11.28 10.67
C GLU A 18 0.23 -11.64 9.53
N CYS A 19 -1.08 -11.53 9.77
CA CYS A 19 -2.14 -11.82 8.80
C CYS A 19 -2.54 -10.62 7.92
N TYR A 20 -1.74 -9.54 7.87
CA TYR A 20 -2.08 -8.30 7.16
C TYR A 20 -2.43 -8.49 5.67
N LYS A 21 -1.95 -9.56 5.02
CA LYS A 21 -2.20 -9.85 3.60
C LYS A 21 -3.63 -10.31 3.33
N GLU A 22 -4.28 -10.89 4.33
CA GLU A 22 -5.63 -11.46 4.26
C GLU A 22 -6.64 -10.59 5.01
N ASP A 23 -6.20 -9.51 5.66
CA ASP A 23 -7.07 -8.60 6.39
C ASP A 23 -8.00 -7.86 5.42
N GLU A 24 -9.29 -8.19 5.50
CA GLU A 24 -10.31 -7.63 4.62
C GLU A 24 -10.44 -6.10 4.75
N LEU A 25 -10.19 -5.52 5.95
CA LEU A 25 -10.25 -4.07 6.10
C LEU A 25 -9.10 -3.40 5.36
N LEU A 26 -7.88 -3.94 5.48
CA LEU A 26 -6.73 -3.42 4.75
C LEU A 26 -6.91 -3.52 3.23
N LEU A 27 -7.48 -4.63 2.75
CA LEU A 27 -7.81 -4.80 1.33
C LEU A 27 -8.94 -3.86 0.88
N ASN A 28 -9.93 -3.61 1.73
CA ASN A 28 -11.03 -2.67 1.46
C ASN A 28 -10.56 -1.20 1.42
N CYS A 29 -9.58 -0.82 2.25
CA CYS A 29 -8.93 0.50 2.15
C CYS A 29 -8.30 0.73 0.77
N LEU A 30 -7.88 -0.34 0.10
CA LEU A 30 -7.36 -0.33 -1.25
C LEU A 30 -8.42 -0.65 -2.32
N GLY A 31 -9.70 -0.76 -1.97
CA GLY A 31 -10.76 -1.23 -2.88
C GLY A 31 -10.97 -0.38 -4.14
N LYS A 32 -10.46 0.87 -4.15
CA LYS A 32 -10.48 1.77 -5.32
C LYS A 32 -9.30 1.55 -6.29
N ILE A 33 -8.36 0.69 -5.95
CA ILE A 33 -7.16 0.41 -6.73
C ILE A 33 -7.39 -0.86 -7.54
N ASN A 34 -7.17 -0.77 -8.86
CA ASN A 34 -7.16 -1.94 -9.72
C ASN A 34 -5.88 -2.76 -9.47
N ASP A 35 -6.02 -4.09 -9.46
CA ASP A 35 -4.89 -5.00 -9.27
C ASP A 35 -3.95 -5.09 -10.48
N THR A 36 -4.36 -4.48 -11.60
CA THR A 36 -3.64 -4.52 -12.88
C THR A 36 -3.16 -3.12 -13.28
N PRO A 37 -1.87 -2.93 -13.61
CA PRO A 37 -0.82 -3.95 -13.62
C PRO A 37 -0.40 -4.35 -12.19
N GLY A 38 -0.08 -5.62 -12.01
CA GLY A 38 0.56 -6.11 -10.79
C GLY A 38 2.03 -5.71 -10.73
N GLU A 39 2.64 -5.78 -9.54
CA GLU A 39 4.04 -5.42 -9.28
C GLU A 39 4.72 -6.57 -8.52
N ASP A 40 5.94 -6.93 -8.92
CA ASP A 40 6.72 -8.05 -8.35
C ASP A 40 5.95 -9.39 -8.30
N GLY A 41 5.10 -9.65 -9.29
CA GLY A 41 4.28 -10.87 -9.34
C GLY A 41 3.09 -10.89 -8.37
N LEU A 42 2.80 -9.76 -7.71
CA LEU A 42 1.64 -9.59 -6.83
C LEU A 42 0.61 -8.64 -7.45
N PRO A 43 -0.69 -8.81 -7.11
CA PRO A 43 -1.69 -7.77 -7.29
C PRO A 43 -1.21 -6.45 -6.68
N LEU A 44 -1.46 -5.32 -7.34
CA LEU A 44 -0.97 -4.02 -6.90
C LEU A 44 -1.37 -3.70 -5.45
N ARG A 45 -2.59 -4.08 -5.04
CA ARG A 45 -3.07 -3.90 -3.67
C ARG A 45 -2.25 -4.68 -2.65
N GLN A 46 -1.98 -5.96 -2.91
CA GLN A 46 -1.15 -6.79 -2.04
C GLN A 46 0.30 -6.32 -2.00
N TRP A 47 0.82 -5.82 -3.12
CA TRP A 47 2.14 -5.22 -3.18
C TRP A 47 2.23 -3.99 -2.26
N VAL A 48 1.25 -3.08 -2.31
CA VAL A 48 1.18 -1.90 -1.41
C VAL A 48 1.17 -2.31 0.06
N LEU A 49 0.40 -3.35 0.42
CA LEU A 49 0.37 -3.89 1.78
C LEU A 49 1.74 -4.43 2.20
N ARG A 50 2.39 -5.20 1.34
CA ARG A 50 3.72 -5.78 1.59
C ARG A 50 4.76 -4.69 1.81
N GLU A 51 4.82 -3.68 0.95
CA GLU A 51 5.78 -2.59 1.08
C GLU A 51 5.52 -1.76 2.35
N THR A 52 4.25 -1.50 2.67
CA THR A 52 3.89 -0.79 3.90
C THR A 52 4.29 -1.57 5.14
N HIS A 53 3.94 -2.86 5.21
CA HIS A 53 4.34 -3.72 6.32
C HIS A 53 5.86 -3.82 6.44
N THR A 54 6.58 -4.00 5.33
CA THR A 54 8.05 -4.09 5.33
C THR A 54 8.69 -2.79 5.81
N ALA A 55 8.16 -1.63 5.40
CA ALA A 55 8.62 -0.33 5.87
C ALA A 55 8.39 -0.18 7.38
N LEU A 56 7.23 -0.61 7.87
CA LEU A 56 6.88 -0.55 9.29
C LEU A 56 7.69 -1.51 10.16
N VAL A 57 8.04 -2.69 9.65
CA VAL A 57 8.96 -3.62 10.33
C VAL A 57 10.37 -3.04 10.44
N ARG A 58 10.81 -2.29 9.42
CA ARG A 58 12.12 -1.60 9.43
C ARG A 58 12.12 -0.37 10.33
N ASP A 59 11.04 0.39 10.35
CA ASP A 59 10.84 1.55 11.20
C ASP A 59 9.43 1.54 11.83
N PRO A 60 9.27 0.98 13.04
CA PRO A 60 7.98 0.90 13.72
C PRO A 60 7.38 2.26 14.12
N ARG A 61 8.17 3.34 14.08
CA ARG A 61 7.71 4.70 14.39
C ARG A 61 7.20 5.43 13.15
N CYS A 62 7.34 4.82 11.98
CA CYS A 62 6.81 5.34 10.74
C CYS A 62 5.29 5.52 10.85
N ARG A 63 4.79 6.65 10.34
CA ARG A 63 3.36 6.98 10.30
C ARG A 63 2.85 7.23 8.89
N ASN A 64 3.75 7.28 7.91
CA ASN A 64 3.39 7.33 6.51
C ASN A 64 4.41 6.57 5.66
N VAL A 65 3.92 5.84 4.66
CA VAL A 65 4.75 5.11 3.70
C VAL A 65 4.40 5.60 2.31
N LEU A 66 5.41 5.71 1.44
CA LEU A 66 5.25 6.14 0.04
C LEU A 66 5.63 5.01 -0.93
N PRO A 67 4.83 3.94 -1.05
CA PRO A 67 5.08 2.89 -2.04
C PRO A 67 5.06 3.47 -3.46
N ARG A 68 6.07 3.13 -4.26
CA ARG A 68 6.18 3.55 -5.66
C ARG A 68 6.30 2.34 -6.58
N PRO A 69 5.21 1.88 -7.22
CA PRO A 69 5.28 0.79 -8.18
C PRO A 69 6.14 1.21 -9.40
N ARG A 70 6.89 0.27 -9.97
CA ARG A 70 7.78 0.52 -11.12
C ARG A 70 7.09 0.22 -12.45
N THR A 71 6.05 -0.61 -12.43
CA THR A 71 5.30 -1.03 -13.63
C THR A 71 4.43 0.06 -14.23
N VAL A 72 4.06 1.09 -13.46
CA VAL A 72 3.20 2.17 -13.95
C VAL A 72 4.04 3.27 -14.62
N ARG A 73 4.62 2.94 -15.78
CA ARG A 73 5.48 3.86 -16.56
C ARG A 73 4.69 4.97 -17.27
N ASP A 74 3.49 4.66 -17.75
CA ASP A 74 2.71 5.59 -18.58
C ASP A 74 1.79 6.52 -17.78
N ASN A 75 1.45 6.15 -16.54
CA ASN A 75 0.69 6.99 -15.62
C ASN A 75 1.23 6.83 -14.19
N PRO A 76 2.21 7.65 -13.76
CA PRO A 76 2.85 7.46 -12.46
C PRO A 76 1.83 7.64 -11.33
N ILE A 77 1.40 6.52 -10.74
CA ILE A 77 0.59 6.49 -9.53
C ILE A 77 1.55 6.58 -8.35
N ARG A 78 1.31 7.52 -7.43
CA ARG A 78 1.98 7.57 -6.14
C ARG A 78 1.01 7.15 -5.05
N PHE A 79 1.40 6.17 -4.24
CA PHE A 79 0.66 5.86 -3.03
C PHE A 79 1.18 6.71 -1.89
N HIS A 80 0.28 7.32 -1.13
CA HIS A 80 0.56 7.93 0.15
C HIS A 80 -0.26 7.20 1.21
N VAL A 81 0.41 6.30 1.91
CA VAL A 81 -0.22 5.45 2.92
C VAL A 81 -0.01 6.09 4.27
N PHE A 82 -1.09 6.47 4.94
CA PHE A 82 -1.09 6.94 6.33
C PHE A 82 -1.42 5.77 7.26
N LEU A 83 -0.70 5.71 8.38
CA LEU A 83 -0.91 4.70 9.42
C LEU A 83 -1.60 5.36 10.61
N ASP A 84 -2.89 5.08 10.74
CA ASP A 84 -3.77 5.64 11.77
C ASP A 84 -3.80 4.71 13.00
N GLU A 85 -3.84 5.28 14.20
CA GLU A 85 -3.84 4.52 15.47
C GLU A 85 -5.17 3.82 15.78
#